data_AF-A0A938SPM5-F1
#
_entry.id   AF-A0A938SPM5-F1
#
_cell.length_a   1.000
_cell.length_b   1.000
_cell.length_c   1.000
_cell.angle_alpha   90.00
_cell.angle_beta   90.00
_cell.angle_gamma   90.00
#
_symmetry.space_group_name_H-M   'P 1'
#
loop_
_entity.id
_entity.type
_entity.pdbx_description
1 polymer ?
#
loop_
_entity_poly.entity_id
_entity_poly.type
_entity_poly.pdbx_seq_one_letter_code
_entity_poly.pdbx_strand_id
1 'polypeptide(L)'
;MVCYNTSDAYAEWCGGLYERLYRGFHAFWKNNGFELQPPEFPLIALLFTDHASYLRYAHEELGQQVGARFGYYNVQTNRVTSYDLTGIDELRKGQRQGSTASHIQQILAQPAAERTVATVVHEATHQLAYNSGLQIRYADNPVWVSEGIAAFFETPDFSSAKGWRSIGSVNPVHMTNFRQLAGSRPPDALRTLLTEDLQFRDPETSTMAYCTAWALNYYLLRARRAEYVAYLRELANGQPLAERTAEERVAHFERIFGTDLRTLDEKFVRYMSKVR
;
A
#
# COMPACT_ATOMS: atom_id res chain seq x y z
N MET A 1 15.74 -9.76 1.63
CA MET A 1 15.99 -11.08 2.22
C MET A 1 14.65 -11.74 2.50
N VAL A 2 14.43 -12.95 1.98
CA VAL A 2 13.21 -13.72 2.24
C VAL A 2 13.56 -14.85 3.20
N CYS A 3 12.95 -14.83 4.39
CA CYS A 3 13.03 -15.91 5.36
C CYS A 3 11.72 -16.69 5.31
N TYR A 4 11.78 -18.01 5.15
CA TYR A 4 10.57 -18.78 4.88
C TYR A 4 10.63 -20.19 5.47
N ASN A 5 9.45 -20.76 5.74
CA ASN A 5 9.28 -22.18 6.03
C ASN A 5 8.31 -22.86 5.04
N THR A 6 8.09 -22.24 3.89
CA THR A 6 7.29 -22.76 2.77
C THR A 6 8.16 -23.36 1.66
N SER A 7 7.60 -23.65 0.48
CA SER A 7 8.35 -24.14 -0.68
C SER A 7 9.36 -23.11 -1.23
N ASP A 8 10.53 -23.58 -1.66
CA ASP A 8 11.56 -22.76 -2.30
C ASP A 8 11.00 -22.02 -3.52
N ALA A 9 10.19 -22.69 -4.33
CA ALA A 9 9.59 -22.10 -5.53
C ALA A 9 8.69 -20.90 -5.21
N TYR A 10 7.90 -20.97 -4.13
CA TYR A 10 7.07 -19.84 -3.71
C TYR A 10 7.91 -18.71 -3.13
N ALA A 11 8.93 -19.04 -2.33
CA ALA A 11 9.86 -18.05 -1.80
C ALA A 11 10.62 -17.30 -2.91
N GLU A 12 11.11 -18.01 -3.93
CA GLU A 12 11.73 -17.42 -5.11
C GLU A 12 10.77 -16.53 -5.89
N TRP A 13 9.52 -16.97 -6.06
CA TRP A 13 8.49 -16.17 -6.71
C TRP A 13 8.21 -14.86 -5.97
N CYS A 14 8.01 -14.92 -4.64
CA CYS A 14 7.83 -13.74 -3.79
C CYS A 14 9.05 -12.82 -3.84
N GLY A 15 10.27 -13.37 -3.80
CA GLY A 15 11.50 -12.60 -3.99
C GLY A 15 11.50 -11.86 -5.32
N GLY A 16 11.17 -12.54 -6.42
CA GLY A 16 11.03 -11.91 -7.74
C GLY A 16 9.93 -10.85 -7.83
N LEU A 17 8.84 -10.99 -7.05
CA LEU A 17 7.80 -9.97 -6.91
C LEU A 17 8.36 -8.71 -6.24
N TYR A 18 9.02 -8.85 -5.08
CA TYR A 18 9.61 -7.73 -4.35
C TYR A 18 10.71 -7.01 -5.14
N GLU A 19 11.56 -7.75 -5.85
CA GLU A 19 12.61 -7.16 -6.71
C GLU A 19 12.01 -6.34 -7.87
N ARG A 20 10.90 -6.81 -8.46
CA ARG A 20 10.18 -6.04 -9.49
C ARG A 20 9.54 -4.78 -8.91
N LEU A 21 8.92 -4.89 -7.73
CA LEU A 21 8.34 -3.74 -7.03
C LEU A 21 9.42 -2.71 -6.69
N TYR A 22 10.55 -3.14 -6.11
CA TYR A 22 11.68 -2.26 -5.78
C TYR A 22 12.13 -1.44 -7.00
N ARG A 23 12.43 -2.11 -8.12
CA ARG A 23 12.84 -1.42 -9.36
C ARG A 23 11.78 -0.46 -9.88
N GLY A 24 10.52 -0.89 -9.87
CA GLY A 24 9.40 -0.08 -10.34
C GLY A 24 9.14 1.15 -9.46
N PHE A 25 9.21 0.98 -8.13
CA PHE A 25 9.04 2.04 -7.14
C PHE A 25 10.11 3.12 -7.28
N HIS A 26 11.39 2.71 -7.34
CA HIS A 26 12.50 3.64 -7.56
C HIS A 26 12.42 4.35 -8.91
N ALA A 27 12.09 3.63 -9.99
CA ALA A 27 11.92 4.25 -11.30
C ALA A 27 10.75 5.24 -11.33
N PHE A 28 9.62 4.90 -10.71
CA PHE A 28 8.45 5.77 -10.63
C PHE A 28 8.77 7.08 -9.93
N TRP A 29 9.33 7.02 -8.72
CA TRP A 29 9.59 8.23 -7.94
C TRP A 29 10.67 9.10 -8.58
N LYS A 30 11.74 8.50 -9.11
CA LYS A 30 12.75 9.21 -9.90
C LYS A 30 12.13 9.97 -11.07
N ASN A 31 11.26 9.31 -11.85
CA ASN A 31 10.59 9.92 -13.00
C ASN A 31 9.56 10.99 -12.61
N ASN A 32 9.08 10.98 -11.37
CA ASN A 32 8.18 12.00 -10.83
C ASN A 32 8.90 13.08 -10.02
N GLY A 33 10.24 13.05 -9.97
CA GLY A 33 11.06 14.09 -9.35
C GLY A 33 11.30 13.90 -7.85
N PHE A 34 11.06 12.72 -7.28
CA PHE A 34 11.46 12.39 -5.91
C PHE A 34 12.64 11.43 -5.96
N GLU A 35 13.78 11.82 -5.41
CA GLU A 35 14.97 10.97 -5.36
C GLU A 35 14.94 10.13 -4.08
N LEU A 36 14.76 8.83 -4.26
CA LEU A 36 14.74 7.85 -3.18
C LEU A 36 16.15 7.41 -2.81
N GLN A 37 16.38 7.21 -1.53
CA GLN A 37 17.62 6.63 -1.00
C GLN A 37 17.56 5.10 -1.09
N PRO A 38 18.70 4.42 -1.35
CA PRO A 38 18.75 2.98 -1.20
C PRO A 38 18.55 2.59 0.27
N PRO A 39 17.87 1.47 0.57
CA PRO A 39 17.79 0.95 1.94
C PRO A 39 19.17 0.70 2.54
N GLU A 40 19.39 1.19 3.76
CA GLU A 40 20.63 0.96 4.51
C GLU A 40 20.82 -0.52 4.89
N PHE A 41 19.70 -1.19 5.22
CA PHE A 41 19.69 -2.58 5.65
C PHE A 41 18.88 -3.45 4.68
N PRO A 42 19.15 -4.78 4.65
CA PRO A 42 18.31 -5.71 3.92
C PRO A 42 16.85 -5.63 4.37
N LEU A 43 15.94 -5.47 3.40
CA LEU A 43 14.50 -5.51 3.65
C LEU A 43 14.07 -6.97 3.87
N ILE A 44 13.42 -7.25 5.00
CA ILE A 44 13.10 -8.61 5.44
C ILE A 44 11.64 -8.93 5.16
N ALA A 45 11.39 -10.05 4.48
CA ALA A 45 10.07 -10.65 4.34
C ALA A 45 10.04 -12.04 5.00
N LEU A 46 9.01 -12.30 5.81
CA LEU A 46 8.74 -13.58 6.46
C LEU A 46 7.57 -14.27 5.74
N LEU A 47 7.82 -15.48 5.18
CA LEU A 47 6.81 -16.26 4.48
C LEU A 47 6.52 -17.57 5.21
N PHE A 48 5.31 -17.67 5.76
CA PHE A 48 4.84 -18.87 6.45
C PHE A 48 4.22 -19.88 5.49
N THR A 49 4.36 -21.18 5.74
CA THR A 49 3.77 -22.23 4.90
C THR A 49 2.25 -22.27 4.90
N ASP A 50 1.62 -21.81 5.98
CA ASP A 50 0.17 -21.88 6.15
C ASP A 50 -0.36 -20.74 7.03
N HIS A 51 -1.68 -20.54 6.93
CA HIS A 51 -2.39 -19.52 7.69
C HIS A 51 -2.27 -19.74 9.21
N ALA A 52 -2.26 -20.99 9.68
CA ALA A 52 -2.19 -21.29 11.11
C ALA A 52 -0.85 -20.86 11.72
N SER A 53 0.26 -21.08 11.03
CA SER A 53 1.61 -20.70 11.44
C SER A 53 1.79 -19.19 11.39
N TYR A 54 1.25 -18.55 10.36
CA TYR A 54 1.17 -17.10 10.29
C TYR A 54 0.40 -16.50 11.47
N LEU A 55 -0.79 -17.01 11.79
CA LEU A 55 -1.58 -16.49 12.90
C LEU A 55 -0.86 -16.65 14.24
N ARG A 56 -0.16 -17.76 14.47
CA ARG A 56 0.62 -17.95 15.71
C ARG A 56 1.70 -16.89 15.88
N TYR A 57 2.47 -16.60 14.83
CA TYR A 57 3.51 -15.57 14.87
C TYR A 57 2.89 -14.17 14.99
N ALA A 58 1.91 -13.87 14.15
CA ALA A 58 1.32 -12.54 14.07
C ALA A 58 0.53 -12.15 15.32
N HIS A 59 -0.04 -13.11 16.04
CA HIS A 59 -0.72 -12.85 17.32
C HIS A 59 0.24 -12.32 18.39
N GLU A 60 1.50 -12.75 18.39
CA GLU A 60 2.52 -12.22 19.31
C GLU A 60 2.91 -10.77 18.97
N GLU A 61 2.94 -10.41 17.69
CA GLU A 61 3.32 -9.05 17.26
C GLU A 61 2.17 -8.04 17.27
N LEU A 62 0.94 -8.46 16.96
CA LEU A 62 -0.20 -7.56 16.72
C LEU A 62 -1.39 -7.79 17.66
N GLY A 63 -1.35 -8.82 18.52
CA GLY A 63 -2.47 -9.19 19.39
C GLY A 63 -3.65 -9.83 18.64
N GLN A 64 -4.86 -9.73 19.17
CA GLN A 64 -6.04 -10.48 18.69
C GLN A 64 -6.62 -10.00 17.34
N GLN A 65 -6.14 -8.89 16.76
CA GLN A 65 -6.73 -8.28 15.55
C GLN A 65 -6.19 -8.82 14.21
N VAL A 66 -5.48 -9.95 14.22
CA VAL A 66 -4.73 -10.48 13.07
C VAL A 66 -5.60 -11.19 12.03
N GLY A 67 -6.68 -11.84 12.48
CA GLY A 67 -7.30 -12.98 11.77
C GLY A 67 -7.86 -12.73 10.36
N ALA A 68 -7.98 -11.47 9.93
CA ALA A 68 -8.59 -11.10 8.65
C ALA A 68 -7.59 -10.69 7.56
N ARG A 69 -6.30 -10.47 7.88
CA ARG A 69 -5.32 -9.92 6.92
C ARG A 69 -4.37 -11.00 6.42
N PHE A 70 -4.18 -11.07 5.10
CA PHE A 70 -3.27 -12.02 4.45
C PHE A 70 -1.78 -11.75 4.74
N GLY A 71 -1.44 -10.49 5.03
CA GLY A 71 -0.12 -10.09 5.45
C GLY A 71 -0.16 -8.71 6.11
N TYR A 72 0.99 -8.30 6.65
CA TYR A 72 1.16 -6.98 7.24
C TYR A 72 2.62 -6.55 7.19
N TYR A 73 2.85 -5.25 7.13
CA TYR A 73 4.12 -4.62 7.44
C TYR A 73 4.13 -4.13 8.91
N ASN A 74 5.20 -4.45 9.62
CA ASN A 74 5.40 -4.02 11.00
C ASN A 74 6.44 -2.90 11.06
N VAL A 75 6.01 -1.68 11.43
CA VAL A 75 6.88 -0.50 11.54
C VAL A 75 8.03 -0.72 12.53
N GLN A 76 7.78 -1.50 13.59
CA GLN A 76 8.74 -1.72 14.67
C GLN A 76 9.83 -2.70 14.28
N THR A 77 9.44 -3.87 13.74
CA THR A 77 10.41 -4.89 13.34
C THR A 77 10.97 -4.64 11.93
N ASN A 78 10.36 -3.74 11.15
CA ASN A 78 10.68 -3.45 9.75
C ASN A 78 10.51 -4.66 8.83
N ARG A 79 9.55 -5.53 9.13
CA ARG A 79 9.32 -6.80 8.42
C ARG A 79 7.98 -6.77 7.71
N VAL A 80 7.95 -7.37 6.52
CA VAL A 80 6.71 -7.78 5.88
C VAL A 80 6.48 -9.25 6.23
N THR A 81 5.29 -9.59 6.69
CA THR A 81 4.93 -10.95 7.07
C THR A 81 3.70 -11.40 6.29
N SER A 82 3.76 -12.57 5.67
CA SER A 82 2.63 -13.19 4.97
C SER A 82 2.75 -14.72 4.99
N TYR A 83 1.84 -15.42 4.32
CA TYR A 83 1.88 -16.89 4.21
C TYR A 83 1.66 -17.37 2.78
N ASP A 84 1.95 -18.65 2.54
CA ASP A 84 1.86 -19.25 1.22
C ASP A 84 0.41 -19.45 0.79
N LEU A 85 0.09 -18.89 -0.36
CA LEU A 85 -1.20 -19.01 -1.03
C LEU A 85 -1.46 -20.40 -1.57
N THR A 86 -0.42 -21.11 -1.99
CA THR A 86 -0.56 -22.42 -2.63
C THR A 86 -0.94 -23.49 -1.62
N GLY A 87 -0.49 -23.34 -0.37
CA GLY A 87 -0.89 -24.19 0.76
C GLY A 87 -2.40 -24.18 1.02
N ILE A 88 -3.09 -23.07 0.72
CA ILE A 88 -4.55 -22.97 0.84
C ILE A 88 -5.25 -23.89 -0.18
N ASP A 89 -4.74 -23.96 -1.41
CA ASP A 89 -5.34 -24.79 -2.47
C ASP A 89 -4.93 -26.27 -2.33
N GLU A 90 -3.71 -26.55 -1.84
CA GLU A 90 -3.23 -27.89 -1.46
C GLU A 90 -4.06 -28.51 -0.33
N LEU A 91 -4.44 -27.73 0.69
CA LEU A 91 -5.36 -28.15 1.75
C LEU A 91 -6.75 -28.50 1.22
N ARG A 92 -7.23 -27.82 0.17
CA ARG A 92 -8.52 -28.14 -0.49
C ARG A 92 -8.44 -29.40 -1.35
N LYS A 93 -7.28 -29.70 -1.91
CA LYS A 93 -7.07 -30.84 -2.84
C LYS A 93 -6.46 -32.08 -2.16
N GLY A 94 -6.12 -32.01 -0.87
CA GLY A 94 -5.61 -33.14 -0.09
C GLY A 94 -4.21 -33.61 -0.50
N GLN A 95 -3.43 -32.79 -1.21
CA GLN A 95 -2.07 -33.12 -1.63
C GLN A 95 -1.06 -32.21 -0.92
N ARG A 96 -0.17 -32.80 -0.12
CA ARG A 96 0.97 -32.12 0.53
C ARG A 96 2.24 -32.37 -0.28
N GLN A 97 2.35 -31.78 -1.46
CA GLN A 97 3.60 -31.79 -2.23
C GLN A 97 3.94 -30.34 -2.56
N GLY A 98 5.16 -29.92 -2.17
CA GLY A 98 5.62 -28.54 -2.35
C GLY A 98 5.33 -28.01 -3.75
N SER A 99 4.80 -26.79 -3.81
CA SER A 99 4.26 -26.20 -5.01
C SER A 99 5.33 -25.97 -6.06
N THR A 100 5.15 -26.51 -7.26
CA THR A 100 6.07 -26.26 -8.39
C THR A 100 5.86 -24.86 -8.98
N ALA A 101 6.86 -24.32 -9.70
CA ALA A 101 6.75 -23.03 -10.36
C ALA A 101 5.55 -22.93 -11.32
N SER A 102 5.21 -24.01 -12.03
CA SER A 102 4.03 -24.07 -12.90
C SER A 102 2.71 -24.04 -12.11
N HIS A 103 2.69 -24.67 -10.92
CA HIS A 103 1.52 -24.66 -10.04
C HIS A 103 1.27 -23.26 -9.46
N ILE A 104 2.33 -22.58 -9.04
CA ILE A 104 2.29 -21.19 -8.56
C ILE A 104 1.71 -20.27 -9.65
N GLN A 105 2.20 -20.38 -10.89
CA GLN A 105 1.67 -19.60 -12.02
C GLN A 105 0.18 -19.85 -12.25
N GLN A 106 -0.27 -21.10 -12.14
CA GLN A 106 -1.69 -21.46 -12.30
C GLN A 106 -2.57 -20.87 -11.19
N ILE A 107 -2.10 -20.85 -9.94
CA ILE A 107 -2.83 -20.26 -8.82
C ILE A 107 -2.90 -18.74 -8.97
N LEU A 108 -1.80 -18.10 -9.36
CA LEU A 108 -1.72 -16.65 -9.54
C LEU A 108 -2.54 -16.14 -10.72
N ALA A 109 -2.83 -16.99 -11.70
CA ALA A 109 -3.76 -16.68 -12.78
C ALA A 109 -5.22 -16.61 -12.32
N GLN A 110 -5.53 -17.01 -11.07
CA GLN A 110 -6.89 -16.96 -10.54
C GLN A 110 -7.22 -15.56 -9.98
N PRO A 111 -8.45 -15.05 -10.17
CA PRO A 111 -8.86 -13.74 -9.64
C PRO A 111 -8.72 -13.59 -8.12
N ALA A 112 -8.86 -14.70 -7.36
CA ALA A 112 -8.69 -14.69 -5.92
C ALA A 112 -7.24 -14.37 -5.49
N ALA A 113 -6.26 -14.83 -6.27
CA ALA A 113 -4.85 -14.56 -6.00
C ALA A 113 -4.49 -13.10 -6.26
N GLU A 114 -5.15 -12.42 -7.21
CA GLU A 114 -4.87 -11.01 -7.52
C GLU A 114 -4.98 -10.10 -6.30
N ARG A 115 -6.06 -10.25 -5.52
CA ARG A 115 -6.29 -9.47 -4.29
C ARG A 115 -5.20 -9.73 -3.26
N THR A 116 -4.78 -10.98 -3.17
CA THR A 116 -3.77 -11.37 -2.20
C THR A 116 -2.39 -10.85 -2.57
N VAL A 117 -2.01 -10.93 -3.84
CA VAL A 117 -0.78 -10.31 -4.34
C VAL A 117 -0.84 -8.81 -4.15
N ALA A 118 -1.98 -8.16 -4.40
CA ALA A 118 -2.15 -6.74 -4.13
C ALA A 118 -1.85 -6.42 -2.65
N THR A 119 -2.36 -7.20 -1.70
CA THR A 119 -1.99 -7.05 -0.28
C THR A 119 -0.48 -7.20 -0.06
N VAL A 120 0.19 -8.22 -0.62
CA VAL A 120 1.64 -8.38 -0.47
C VAL A 120 2.41 -7.16 -1.00
N VAL A 121 1.97 -6.60 -2.11
CA VAL A 121 2.56 -5.42 -2.74
C VAL A 121 2.31 -4.18 -1.90
N HIS A 122 1.10 -4.05 -1.33
CA HIS A 122 0.73 -2.98 -0.41
C HIS A 122 1.69 -2.93 0.77
N GLU A 123 1.85 -4.05 1.48
CA GLU A 123 2.73 -4.14 2.65
C GLU A 123 4.21 -3.91 2.29
N ALA A 124 4.66 -4.47 1.17
CA ALA A 124 6.02 -4.23 0.67
C ALA A 124 6.24 -2.76 0.25
N THR A 125 5.20 -2.06 -0.21
CA THR A 125 5.28 -0.64 -0.53
C THR A 125 5.49 0.19 0.73
N HIS A 126 4.84 -0.12 1.85
CA HIS A 126 5.15 0.52 3.13
C HIS A 126 6.62 0.31 3.50
N GLN A 127 7.09 -0.95 3.44
CA GLN A 127 8.48 -1.25 3.75
C GLN A 127 9.45 -0.44 2.87
N LEU A 128 9.20 -0.34 1.56
CA LEU A 128 10.00 0.48 0.66
C LEU A 128 9.94 1.96 1.04
N ALA A 129 8.76 2.53 1.24
CA ALA A 129 8.59 3.94 1.54
C ALA A 129 9.33 4.35 2.83
N TYR A 130 9.25 3.53 3.88
CA TYR A 130 9.92 3.75 5.16
C TYR A 130 11.44 3.54 5.16
N ASN A 131 11.97 2.86 4.14
CA ASN A 131 13.40 2.55 4.03
C ASN A 131 14.08 3.23 2.85
N SER A 132 13.40 4.18 2.19
CA SER A 132 13.94 4.88 1.02
C SER A 132 13.89 6.41 1.15
N GLY A 133 13.60 6.91 2.35
CA GLY A 133 13.50 8.35 2.63
C GLY A 133 12.23 9.00 2.10
N LEU A 134 11.24 8.23 1.64
CA LEU A 134 9.92 8.77 1.28
C LEU A 134 9.06 9.04 2.51
N GLN A 135 9.11 8.13 3.47
CA GLN A 135 8.46 8.22 4.77
C GLN A 135 9.49 7.91 5.87
N ILE A 136 9.30 8.51 7.04
CA ILE A 136 10.21 8.32 8.18
C ILE A 136 9.49 7.48 9.24
N ARG A 137 10.05 6.32 9.61
CA ARG A 137 9.44 5.47 10.66
C ARG A 137 9.29 6.27 11.95
N TYR A 138 8.11 6.14 12.58
CA TYR A 138 7.71 6.84 13.81
C TYR A 138 7.55 8.36 13.71
N ALA A 139 7.76 8.99 12.55
CA ALA A 139 7.33 10.36 12.34
C ALA A 139 5.82 10.42 12.10
N ASP A 140 5.24 11.62 12.23
CA ASP A 140 3.86 11.92 11.84
C ASP A 140 3.69 11.86 10.31
N ASN A 141 3.59 10.64 9.80
CA ASN A 141 3.19 10.34 8.42
C ASN A 141 1.66 10.25 8.40
N PRO A 142 0.94 11.15 7.71
CA PRO A 142 -0.51 11.08 7.65
C PRO A 142 -0.96 9.74 7.06
N VAL A 143 -1.95 9.09 7.68
CA VAL A 143 -2.36 7.73 7.29
C VAL A 143 -2.87 7.71 5.85
N TRP A 144 -3.62 8.73 5.42
CA TRP A 144 -4.09 8.84 4.03
C TRP A 144 -2.94 8.90 3.00
N VAL A 145 -1.76 9.41 3.37
CA VAL A 145 -0.58 9.40 2.51
C VAL A 145 0.00 7.99 2.47
N SER A 146 0.23 7.39 3.65
CA SER A 146 0.83 6.06 3.78
C SER A 146 0.01 4.99 3.05
N GLU A 147 -1.27 4.89 3.39
CA GLU A 147 -2.20 3.90 2.80
C GLU A 147 -2.49 4.22 1.34
N GLY A 148 -2.61 5.49 0.99
CA GLY A 148 -2.91 5.91 -0.38
C GLY A 148 -1.75 5.68 -1.35
N ILE A 149 -0.49 5.84 -0.90
CA ILE A 149 0.69 5.45 -1.68
C ILE A 149 0.71 3.93 -1.83
N ALA A 150 0.58 3.16 -0.75
CA ALA A 150 0.57 1.71 -0.82
C ALA A 150 -0.53 1.20 -1.79
N ALA A 151 -1.75 1.73 -1.66
CA ALA A 151 -2.87 1.43 -2.56
C ALA A 151 -2.65 1.87 -4.01
N PHE A 152 -1.84 2.91 -4.26
CA PHE A 152 -1.50 3.35 -5.62
C PHE A 152 -0.56 2.36 -6.32
N PHE A 153 0.35 1.73 -5.58
CA PHE A 153 1.30 0.73 -6.10
C PHE A 153 0.76 -0.70 -6.09
N GLU A 154 -0.27 -1.00 -5.29
CA GLU A 154 -0.78 -2.36 -5.09
C GLU A 154 -1.42 -2.99 -6.33
N THR A 155 -1.79 -2.19 -7.36
CA THR A 155 -2.37 -2.71 -8.60
C THR A 155 -1.35 -3.63 -9.29
N PRO A 156 -1.60 -4.95 -9.33
CA PRO A 156 -0.61 -5.90 -9.82
C PRO A 156 -0.49 -5.84 -11.34
N ASP A 157 0.73 -6.01 -11.87
CA ASP A 157 0.98 -6.26 -13.28
C ASP A 157 1.32 -7.72 -13.53
N PHE A 158 0.31 -8.57 -13.73
CA PHE A 158 0.52 -9.98 -14.05
C PHE A 158 0.86 -10.23 -15.53
N SER A 159 0.64 -9.23 -16.40
CA SER A 159 0.72 -9.39 -17.85
C SER A 159 2.14 -9.21 -18.41
N SER A 160 3.02 -8.56 -17.65
CA SER A 160 4.35 -8.17 -18.13
C SER A 160 5.45 -9.06 -17.53
N ALA A 161 5.96 -9.98 -18.36
CA ALA A 161 7.18 -10.74 -18.07
C ALA A 161 8.44 -9.84 -17.94
N LYS A 162 8.37 -8.58 -18.40
CA LYS A 162 9.49 -7.63 -18.47
C LYS A 162 9.48 -6.53 -17.40
N GLY A 163 8.54 -6.55 -16.44
CA GLY A 163 8.53 -5.61 -15.30
C GLY A 163 7.14 -5.08 -14.92
N TRP A 164 7.07 -4.29 -13.85
CA TRP A 164 5.85 -3.66 -13.31
C TRP A 164 5.48 -2.43 -14.14
N ARG A 165 4.82 -2.61 -15.30
CA ARG A 165 4.52 -1.52 -16.25
C ARG A 165 3.23 -0.76 -15.90
N SER A 166 2.37 -1.34 -15.06
CA SER A 166 1.09 -0.75 -14.65
C SER A 166 1.13 0.02 -13.31
N ILE A 167 2.30 0.45 -12.83
CA ILE A 167 2.37 1.27 -11.61
C ILE A 167 1.49 2.51 -11.77
N GLY A 168 0.56 2.70 -10.83
CA GLY A 168 -0.38 3.79 -10.88
C GLY A 168 -1.49 3.62 -11.90
N SER A 169 -1.73 2.41 -12.41
CA SER A 169 -2.97 2.07 -13.10
C SER A 169 -4.16 2.17 -12.14
N VAL A 170 -5.33 2.43 -12.71
CA VAL A 170 -6.56 2.54 -11.94
C VAL A 170 -6.85 1.22 -11.23
N ASN A 171 -6.96 1.26 -9.90
CA ASN A 171 -7.40 0.11 -9.12
C ASN A 171 -8.94 0.01 -9.25
N PRO A 172 -9.48 -1.05 -9.87
CA PRO A 172 -10.91 -1.14 -10.14
C PRO A 172 -11.76 -1.23 -8.86
N VAL A 173 -11.22 -1.82 -7.78
CA VAL A 173 -11.91 -1.93 -6.49
C VAL A 173 -12.04 -0.55 -5.85
N HIS A 174 -10.92 0.16 -5.69
CA HIS A 174 -10.95 1.52 -5.11
C HIS A 174 -11.75 2.49 -5.97
N MET A 175 -11.64 2.39 -7.31
CA MET A 175 -12.42 3.23 -8.21
C MET A 175 -13.93 2.97 -8.10
N THR A 176 -14.34 1.71 -7.99
CA THR A 176 -15.77 1.35 -7.84
C THR A 176 -16.32 1.91 -6.52
N ASN A 177 -15.59 1.70 -5.42
CA ASN A 177 -15.97 2.21 -4.10
C ASN A 177 -15.99 3.75 -4.08
N PHE A 178 -14.99 4.39 -4.68
CA PHE A 178 -14.93 5.85 -4.78
C PHE A 178 -16.09 6.43 -5.62
N ARG A 179 -16.50 5.76 -6.70
CA ARG A 179 -17.68 6.20 -7.49
C ARG A 179 -18.97 6.07 -6.70
N GLN A 180 -19.12 5.05 -5.87
CA GLN A 180 -20.28 4.87 -5.01
C GLN A 180 -20.38 5.98 -3.95
N LEU A 181 -19.25 6.35 -3.32
CA LEU A 181 -19.24 7.39 -2.28
C LEU A 181 -19.29 8.81 -2.84
N ALA A 182 -18.79 9.06 -4.06
CA ALA A 182 -18.60 10.42 -4.59
C ALA A 182 -19.88 11.28 -4.60
N GLY A 183 -21.05 10.66 -4.79
CA GLY A 183 -22.34 11.36 -4.79
C GLY A 183 -22.88 11.75 -3.42
N SER A 184 -22.35 11.17 -2.34
CA SER A 184 -22.81 11.37 -0.96
C SER A 184 -21.71 11.86 -0.02
N ARG A 185 -20.58 12.35 -0.57
CA ARG A 185 -19.47 12.90 0.24
C ARG A 185 -19.95 14.12 1.04
N PRO A 186 -19.68 14.17 2.35
CA PRO A 186 -19.94 15.37 3.12
C PRO A 186 -18.99 16.52 2.70
N PRO A 187 -19.37 17.80 2.86
CA PRO A 187 -18.57 18.95 2.42
C PRO A 187 -17.17 19.04 3.05
N ASP A 188 -16.98 18.44 4.22
CA ASP A 188 -15.73 18.39 4.98
C ASP A 188 -14.92 17.11 4.76
N ALA A 189 -15.34 16.23 3.85
CA ALA A 189 -14.73 14.91 3.64
C ALA A 189 -13.21 14.95 3.43
N LEU A 190 -12.70 15.96 2.70
CA LEU A 190 -11.25 16.14 2.53
C LEU A 190 -10.57 16.53 3.85
N ARG A 191 -11.16 17.44 4.64
CA ARG A 191 -10.61 17.81 5.95
C ARG A 191 -10.55 16.58 6.86
N THR A 192 -11.65 15.84 6.96
CA THR A 192 -11.73 14.60 7.75
C THR A 192 -10.65 13.60 7.33
N LEU A 193 -10.42 13.41 6.03
CA LEU A 193 -9.33 12.54 5.53
C LEU A 193 -7.94 13.01 5.99
N LEU A 194 -7.70 14.31 6.00
CA LEU A 194 -6.40 14.89 6.37
C LEU A 194 -6.14 14.84 7.88
N THR A 195 -7.20 14.93 8.69
CA THR A 195 -7.09 15.14 10.14
C THR A 195 -7.44 13.93 10.99
N GLU A 196 -8.26 13.00 10.49
CA GLU A 196 -8.78 11.89 11.28
C GLU A 196 -8.25 10.54 10.79
N ASP A 197 -7.32 9.97 11.54
CA ASP A 197 -6.72 8.66 11.22
C ASP A 197 -7.60 7.48 11.72
N LEU A 198 -8.56 7.73 12.62
CA LEU A 198 -9.40 6.69 13.23
C LEU A 198 -10.30 5.95 12.23
N GLN A 199 -10.74 6.63 11.16
CA GLN A 199 -11.53 6.01 10.09
C GLN A 199 -10.83 4.85 9.39
N PHE A 200 -9.50 4.77 9.43
CA PHE A 200 -8.74 3.64 8.88
C PHE A 200 -8.74 2.42 9.79
N ARG A 201 -9.12 2.58 11.06
CA ARG A 201 -9.13 1.53 12.09
C ARG A 201 -10.52 0.95 12.34
N ASP A 202 -11.56 1.69 12.00
CA ASP A 202 -12.94 1.27 12.15
C ASP A 202 -13.39 0.41 10.94
N PRO A 203 -13.84 -0.85 11.16
CA PRO A 203 -14.31 -1.72 10.09
C PRO A 203 -15.43 -1.13 9.22
N GLU A 204 -16.30 -0.28 9.78
CA GLU A 204 -17.43 0.30 9.04
C GLU A 204 -17.00 1.40 8.07
N THR A 205 -15.95 2.15 8.42
CA THR A 205 -15.49 3.32 7.66
C THR A 205 -14.21 3.07 6.86
N SER A 206 -13.41 2.06 7.23
CA SER A 206 -12.09 1.77 6.63
C SER A 206 -12.14 1.63 5.12
N THR A 207 -13.06 0.84 4.55
CA THR A 207 -13.12 0.65 3.10
C THR A 207 -13.27 1.98 2.35
N MET A 208 -14.05 2.92 2.89
CA MET A 208 -14.25 4.26 2.32
C MET A 208 -13.02 5.16 2.52
N ALA A 209 -12.37 5.07 3.66
CA ALA A 209 -11.13 5.80 3.95
C ALA A 209 -9.99 5.39 3.00
N TYR A 210 -9.76 4.08 2.82
CA TYR A 210 -8.73 3.55 1.92
C TYR A 210 -8.97 3.95 0.45
N CYS A 211 -10.20 3.79 -0.05
CA CYS A 211 -10.47 4.17 -1.45
C CYS A 211 -10.41 5.69 -1.67
N THR A 212 -10.78 6.50 -0.68
CA THR A 212 -10.61 7.96 -0.74
C THR A 212 -9.13 8.36 -0.70
N ALA A 213 -8.34 7.74 0.17
CA ALA A 213 -6.89 7.94 0.25
C ALA A 213 -6.20 7.58 -1.08
N TRP A 214 -6.54 6.43 -1.66
CA TRP A 214 -6.09 6.02 -2.99
C TRP A 214 -6.47 7.06 -4.05
N ALA A 215 -7.73 7.47 -4.10
CA ALA A 215 -8.23 8.41 -5.10
C ALA A 215 -7.53 9.77 -5.00
N LEU A 216 -7.35 10.29 -3.78
CA LEU A 216 -6.64 11.55 -3.56
C LEU A 216 -5.18 11.44 -4.03
N ASN A 217 -4.47 10.37 -3.64
CA ASN A 217 -3.09 10.13 -4.10
C ASN A 217 -2.99 10.04 -5.62
N TYR A 218 -3.92 9.31 -6.25
CA TYR A 218 -4.00 9.20 -7.71
C TYR A 218 -4.16 10.58 -8.37
N TYR A 219 -5.13 11.38 -7.90
CA TYR A 219 -5.34 12.73 -8.41
C TYR A 219 -4.12 13.62 -8.21
N LEU A 220 -3.54 13.64 -7.01
CA LEU A 220 -2.40 14.48 -6.68
C LEU A 220 -1.17 14.12 -7.53
N LEU A 221 -0.88 12.82 -7.72
CA LEU A 221 0.21 12.36 -8.58
C LEU A 221 -0.01 12.67 -10.07
N ARG A 222 -1.26 12.62 -10.54
CA ARG A 222 -1.58 12.81 -11.97
C ARG A 222 -1.79 14.27 -12.37
N ALA A 223 -2.32 15.10 -11.47
CA ALA A 223 -2.76 16.47 -11.78
C ALA A 223 -2.01 17.55 -10.99
N ARG A 224 -1.46 17.24 -9.81
CA ARG A 224 -0.80 18.19 -8.90
C ARG A 224 0.57 17.69 -8.46
N ARG A 225 1.30 17.08 -9.39
CA ARG A 225 2.51 16.29 -9.10
C ARG A 225 3.58 17.11 -8.41
N ALA A 226 3.84 18.33 -8.88
CA ALA A 226 4.91 19.17 -8.34
C ALA A 226 4.64 19.51 -6.87
N GLU A 227 3.41 19.91 -6.56
CA GLU A 227 2.95 20.22 -5.22
C GLU A 227 2.94 18.98 -4.33
N TYR A 228 2.48 17.84 -4.85
CA TYR A 228 2.46 16.61 -4.08
C TYR A 228 3.87 16.11 -3.75
N VAL A 229 4.81 16.20 -4.68
CA VAL A 229 6.23 15.87 -4.43
C VAL A 229 6.84 16.85 -3.43
N ALA A 230 6.50 18.13 -3.48
CA ALA A 230 6.94 19.10 -2.47
C ALA A 230 6.39 18.75 -1.07
N TYR A 231 5.10 18.41 -0.99
CA TYR A 231 4.45 17.96 0.25
C TYR A 231 5.14 16.73 0.83
N LEU A 232 5.42 15.72 0.01
CA LEU A 232 6.12 14.50 0.43
C LEU A 232 7.54 14.78 0.92
N ARG A 233 8.28 15.69 0.28
CA ARG A 233 9.62 16.09 0.74
C ARG A 233 9.57 16.76 2.11
N GLU A 234 8.57 17.59 2.37
CA GLU A 234 8.41 18.21 3.69
C GLU A 234 8.01 17.19 4.76
N LEU A 235 7.18 16.20 4.43
CA LEU A 235 6.90 15.07 5.32
C LEU A 235 8.15 14.23 5.59
N ALA A 236 8.97 13.97 4.58
CA ALA A 236 10.22 13.22 4.69
C ALA A 236 11.29 13.92 5.56
N ASN A 237 11.16 15.23 5.82
CA ASN A 237 12.00 15.97 6.75
C ASN A 237 11.45 15.98 8.20
N GLY A 238 10.31 15.31 8.44
CA GLY A 238 9.72 15.16 9.77
C GLY A 238 10.64 14.42 10.75
N GLN A 239 10.48 14.71 12.03
CA GLN A 239 11.22 14.04 13.10
C GLN A 239 10.41 12.87 13.67
N PRO A 240 11.05 11.75 14.04
CA PRO A 240 10.41 10.70 14.80
C PRO A 240 9.76 11.25 16.08
N LEU A 241 8.57 10.74 16.42
CA LEU A 241 7.77 11.10 17.59
C LEU A 241 7.27 12.54 17.63
N ALA A 242 7.53 13.35 16.58
CA ALA A 242 6.85 14.61 16.41
C ALA A 242 5.43 14.33 15.90
N GLU A 243 4.44 14.96 16.53
CA GLU A 243 3.03 14.91 16.12
C GLU A 243 2.59 16.29 15.61
N ARG A 244 1.77 16.32 14.57
CA ARG A 244 1.08 17.54 14.14
C ARG A 244 -0.37 17.48 14.56
N THR A 245 -0.87 18.62 15.03
CA THR A 245 -2.30 18.84 15.24
C THR A 245 -3.07 18.79 13.92
N ALA A 246 -4.39 18.62 14.01
CA ALA A 246 -5.28 18.64 12.85
C ALA A 246 -5.12 19.95 12.04
N GLU A 247 -5.04 21.07 12.73
CA GLU A 247 -4.89 22.40 12.15
C GLU A 247 -3.54 22.56 11.46
N GLU A 248 -2.45 22.05 12.05
CA GLU A 248 -1.12 22.04 11.42
C GLU A 248 -1.08 21.17 10.17
N ARG A 249 -1.74 20.00 10.16
CA ARG A 249 -1.86 19.15 8.97
C ARG A 249 -2.59 19.88 7.83
N VAL A 250 -3.71 20.54 8.14
CA VAL A 250 -4.48 21.33 7.16
C VAL A 250 -3.66 22.51 6.64
N ALA A 251 -3.07 23.31 7.53
CA ALA A 251 -2.28 24.48 7.16
C ALA A 251 -1.05 24.11 6.32
N HIS A 252 -0.38 23.00 6.65
CA HIS A 252 0.71 22.45 5.85
C HIS A 252 0.24 22.10 4.44
N PHE A 253 -0.88 21.37 4.33
CA PHE A 253 -1.44 20.97 3.04
C PHE A 253 -1.84 22.19 2.19
N GLU A 254 -2.64 23.11 2.72
CA GLU A 254 -3.09 24.30 1.98
C GLU A 254 -1.93 25.19 1.54
N ARG A 255 -0.89 25.34 2.37
CA ARG A 255 0.32 26.10 1.99
C ARG A 255 1.00 25.49 0.77
N ILE A 256 1.14 24.17 0.69
CA ILE A 256 1.81 23.51 -0.43
C ILE A 256 0.95 23.55 -1.71
N PHE A 257 -0.35 23.30 -1.57
CA PHE A 257 -1.24 23.22 -2.73
C PHE A 257 -1.76 24.58 -3.20
N GLY A 258 -1.53 25.65 -2.43
CA GLY A 258 -1.85 27.03 -2.80
C GLY A 258 -3.34 27.28 -3.04
N THR A 259 -4.21 26.52 -2.38
CA THR A 259 -5.67 26.58 -2.54
C THR A 259 -6.34 26.12 -1.26
N ASP A 260 -7.53 26.65 -0.97
CA ASP A 260 -8.35 26.16 0.12
C ASP A 260 -8.82 24.71 -0.14
N LEU A 261 -9.07 23.96 0.94
CA LEU A 261 -9.49 22.56 0.87
C LEU A 261 -10.76 22.34 0.03
N ARG A 262 -11.75 23.24 0.13
CA ARG A 262 -13.03 23.06 -0.59
C ARG A 262 -12.82 23.15 -2.10
N THR A 263 -12.09 24.16 -2.55
CA THR A 263 -11.74 24.29 -3.97
C THR A 263 -10.91 23.10 -4.47
N LEU A 264 -10.03 22.55 -3.63
CA LEU A 264 -9.26 21.35 -3.99
C LEU A 264 -10.14 20.11 -4.10
N ASP A 265 -11.05 19.88 -3.14
CA ASP A 265 -11.97 18.73 -3.14
C ASP A 265 -12.90 18.74 -4.36
N GLU A 266 -13.45 19.91 -4.74
CA GLU A 266 -14.25 20.03 -5.96
C GLU A 266 -13.47 19.65 -7.23
N LYS A 267 -12.22 20.13 -7.34
CA LYS A 267 -11.33 19.79 -8.47
C LYS A 267 -10.96 18.30 -8.46
N PHE A 268 -10.67 17.75 -7.28
CA PHE A 268 -10.36 16.35 -7.06
C PHE A 268 -11.53 15.44 -7.51
N VAL A 269 -12.74 15.67 -6.99
CA VAL A 269 -13.93 14.87 -7.34
C VAL A 269 -14.24 14.98 -8.83
N ARG A 270 -14.14 16.20 -9.40
CA ARG A 270 -14.34 16.42 -10.84
C ARG A 270 -13.29 15.75 -11.71
N TYR A 271 -12.05 15.64 -11.24
CA TYR A 271 -11.00 14.91 -11.94
C TYR A 271 -11.31 13.42 -11.93
N MET A 272 -11.59 12.86 -10.75
CA MET A 272 -11.83 11.44 -10.57
C MET A 272 -13.08 10.93 -11.31
N SER A 273 -14.11 11.76 -11.47
CA SER A 273 -15.30 11.39 -12.25
C SER A 273 -15.02 11.15 -13.74
N LYS A 274 -13.88 11.65 -14.26
CA LYS A 274 -13.45 11.48 -15.65
C LYS A 274 -12.46 10.32 -15.84
N VAL A 275 -11.88 9.80 -14.76
CA VAL A 275 -10.91 8.70 -14.81
C VAL A 275 -11.66 7.41 -15.19
N ARG A 276 -11.13 6.69 -16.18
CA ARG A 276 -11.69 5.44 -16.69
C ARG A 276 -10.85 4.26 -16.23
#